data_AF-A0A1R1BBF3-F1
#
_entry.id   AF-A0A1R1BBF3-F1
#
_cell.length_a   1.000
_cell.length_b   1.000
_cell.length_c   1.000
_cell.angle_alpha   90.00
_cell.angle_beta   90.00
_cell.angle_gamma   90.00
#
_symmetry.space_group_name_H-M   'P 1'
#
loop_
_entity.id
_entity.type
_entity.pdbx_description
1 polymer ?
#
loop_
_entity_poly.entity_id
_entity_poly.type
_entity_poly.pdbx_seq_one_letter_code
_entity_poly.pdbx_strand_id
1 'polypeptide(L)'
;MELPKMFDFNQDVRARDKILGLSIDWEDRINRIIRFDPIQVSALEDLINNQFINPDEKQNNSPTVQKIFTFMKKFPVVFATGYAVTPKRKDYRVSIEGLAINPEDVTEELENAFKEFSRSADELITESGMACRWS
;
A
#
# COMPACT_ATOMS: atom_id res chain seq x y z
N MET A 1 -24.26 -19.19 9.91
CA MET A 1 -23.09 -18.65 9.19
C MET A 1 -23.23 -17.15 9.21
N GLU A 2 -22.50 -16.47 10.08
CA GLU A 2 -22.49 -15.01 10.08
C GLU A 2 -21.78 -14.54 8.82
N LEU A 3 -22.38 -13.61 8.10
CA LEU A 3 -21.71 -12.93 6.99
C LEU A 3 -20.47 -12.23 7.56
N PRO A 4 -19.30 -12.28 6.90
CA PRO A 4 -18.13 -11.57 7.36
C PRO A 4 -18.47 -10.10 7.54
N LYS A 5 -18.10 -9.54 8.69
CA LYS A 5 -18.31 -8.12 8.99
C LYS A 5 -17.56 -7.30 7.93
N MET A 6 -18.31 -6.53 7.15
CA MET A 6 -17.73 -5.66 6.13
C MET A 6 -16.90 -4.57 6.83
N PHE A 7 -15.69 -4.31 6.34
CA PHE A 7 -14.85 -3.23 6.84
C PHE A 7 -15.51 -1.89 6.51
N ASP A 8 -15.66 -1.02 7.51
CA ASP A 8 -16.25 0.30 7.35
C ASP A 8 -15.16 1.32 7.00
N PHE A 9 -15.05 1.64 5.71
CA PHE A 9 -14.04 2.55 5.21
C PHE A 9 -14.39 4.00 5.52
N ASN A 10 -13.43 4.74 6.07
CA ASN A 10 -13.55 6.17 6.28
C ASN A 10 -13.69 6.89 4.92
N GLN A 11 -14.74 7.70 4.78
CA GLN A 11 -15.09 8.40 3.55
C GLN A 11 -14.54 9.84 3.47
N ASP A 12 -13.70 10.28 4.42
CA ASP A 12 -13.01 11.57 4.33
C ASP A 12 -11.87 11.52 3.29
N VAL A 13 -12.27 11.66 2.02
CA VAL A 13 -11.38 11.65 0.86
C VAL A 13 -10.27 12.70 0.97
N ARG A 14 -10.57 13.87 1.54
CA ARG A 14 -9.58 14.95 1.66
C ARG A 14 -8.49 14.59 2.66
N ALA A 15 -8.86 14.00 3.80
CA ALA A 15 -7.89 13.51 4.78
C ALA A 15 -7.05 12.37 4.23
N ARG A 16 -7.67 11.39 3.54
CA ARG A 16 -6.96 10.31 2.84
C ARG A 16 -5.94 10.84 1.85
N ASP A 17 -6.37 11.75 0.97
CA ASP A 17 -5.52 12.27 -0.10
C ASP A 17 -4.35 13.07 0.45
N LYS A 18 -4.54 13.80 1.56
CA LYS A 18 -3.44 14.47 2.27
C LYS A 18 -2.38 13.47 2.76
N ILE A 19 -2.78 12.32 3.29
CA ILE A 19 -1.84 11.27 3.73
C ILE A 19 -1.10 10.66 2.52
N LEU A 20 -1.81 10.47 1.41
CA LEU A 20 -1.26 9.90 0.17
C LEU A 20 -0.48 10.91 -0.70
N GLY A 21 -0.39 12.18 -0.29
CA GLY A 21 0.24 13.24 -1.09
C GLY A 21 -0.50 13.56 -2.39
N LEU A 22 -1.78 13.23 -2.50
CA LEU A 22 -2.58 13.42 -3.70
C LEU A 22 -3.21 14.81 -3.73
N SER A 23 -3.13 15.48 -4.87
CA SER A 23 -3.85 16.73 -5.16
C SER A 23 -4.73 16.52 -6.39
N ILE A 24 -5.91 15.94 -6.19
CA ILE A 24 -6.80 15.48 -7.25
C ILE A 24 -8.18 16.09 -7.10
N ASP A 25 -8.74 16.56 -8.21
CA ASP A 25 -10.17 16.74 -8.35
C ASP A 25 -10.80 15.42 -8.82
N TRP A 26 -11.60 14.80 -7.94
CA TRP A 26 -12.23 13.50 -8.21
C TRP A 26 -13.46 13.61 -9.12
N GLU A 27 -14.00 14.81 -9.35
CA GLU A 27 -15.20 15.00 -10.15
C GLU A 27 -15.02 14.51 -11.60
N ASP A 28 -13.83 14.74 -12.18
CA ASP A 28 -13.49 14.34 -13.55
C ASP A 28 -12.86 12.93 -13.66
N ARG A 29 -12.72 12.22 -12.55
CA ARG A 29 -11.99 10.93 -12.46
C ARG A 29 -12.93 9.75 -12.17
N ILE A 30 -14.09 9.72 -12.85
CA ILE A 30 -15.10 8.67 -12.67
C ILE A 30 -14.52 7.30 -13.05
N ASN A 31 -14.73 6.31 -12.19
CA ASN A 31 -14.28 4.92 -12.33
C ASN A 31 -12.77 4.69 -12.48
N ARG A 32 -11.93 5.65 -12.05
CA ARG A 32 -10.47 5.52 -12.09
C ARG A 32 -9.87 4.99 -10.78
N ILE A 33 -8.66 4.45 -10.89
CA ILE A 33 -7.70 4.34 -9.80
C ILE A 33 -6.62 5.39 -10.03
N ILE A 34 -6.03 5.92 -8.96
CA ILE A 34 -4.92 6.85 -9.04
C ILE A 34 -3.78 6.29 -8.20
N ARG A 35 -2.63 6.10 -8.82
CA ARG A 35 -1.39 5.70 -8.14
C ARG A 35 -0.86 6.89 -7.34
N PHE A 36 -0.36 6.60 -6.15
CA PHE A 36 0.27 7.59 -5.28
C PHE A 36 1.80 7.37 -5.26
N ASP A 37 2.54 8.41 -4.90
CA ASP A 37 3.98 8.33 -4.73
C ASP A 37 4.35 7.41 -3.55
N PRO A 38 5.51 6.73 -3.56
CA PRO A 38 5.86 5.80 -2.49
C PRO A 38 5.74 6.41 -1.10
N ILE A 39 5.01 5.74 -0.20
CA ILE A 39 4.74 6.22 1.16
C ILE A 39 5.58 5.49 2.20
N GLN A 40 5.95 6.19 3.27
CA GLN A 40 6.67 5.62 4.41
C GLN A 40 5.73 4.89 5.38
N VAL A 41 6.31 4.16 6.33
CA VAL A 41 5.58 3.41 7.36
C VAL A 41 4.61 4.28 8.18
N SER A 42 4.96 5.54 8.46
CA SER A 42 4.11 6.47 9.21
C SER A 42 2.82 6.82 8.45
N ALA A 43 2.90 7.05 7.15
CA ALA A 43 1.72 7.29 6.32
C ALA A 43 0.83 6.03 6.22
N LEU A 44 1.44 4.83 6.14
CA LEU A 44 0.66 3.59 6.19
C LEU A 44 -0.02 3.39 7.55
N GLU A 45 0.66 3.72 8.66
CA GLU A 45 0.08 3.72 10.00
C GLU A 45 -1.13 4.67 10.09
N ASP A 46 -1.00 5.89 9.55
CA ASP A 46 -2.09 6.87 9.51
C ASP A 46 -3.29 6.36 8.70
N LEU A 47 -3.07 5.70 7.56
CA LEU A 47 -4.15 5.11 6.77
C LEU A 47 -4.89 4.02 7.54
N ILE A 48 -4.17 3.15 8.27
CA ILE A 48 -4.75 2.07 9.07
C ILE A 48 -5.54 2.65 10.24
N ASN A 49 -4.93 3.55 11.02
CA ASN A 49 -5.52 4.13 12.22
C ASN A 49 -6.79 4.95 11.92
N ASN A 50 -6.84 5.58 10.73
CA ASN A 50 -8.00 6.35 10.29
C ASN A 50 -8.97 5.54 9.41
N GLN A 51 -8.82 4.21 9.32
CA GLN A 51 -9.70 3.31 8.57
C GLN A 51 -9.82 3.64 7.07
N PHE A 52 -8.79 4.21 6.45
CA PHE A 52 -8.73 4.43 5.00
C PHE A 52 -8.29 3.19 4.22
N ILE A 53 -7.66 2.24 4.90
CA ILE A 53 -7.23 0.94 4.35
C ILE A 53 -7.59 -0.18 5.32
N ASN A 54 -8.04 -1.32 4.78
CA ASN A 54 -8.37 -2.48 5.59
C ASN A 54 -7.10 -3.31 5.89
N PRO A 55 -6.70 -3.48 7.17
CA PRO A 55 -5.48 -4.22 7.53
C PRO A 55 -5.50 -5.71 7.11
N ASP A 56 -6.68 -6.30 6.96
CA ASP A 56 -6.86 -7.71 6.58
C ASP A 56 -6.98 -7.91 5.06
N GLU A 57 -7.10 -6.82 4.30
CA GLU A 57 -7.19 -6.87 2.84
C GLU A 57 -5.87 -7.29 2.20
N LYS A 58 -5.99 -7.95 1.04
CA LYS A 58 -4.89 -8.31 0.15
C LYS A 58 -5.26 -7.92 -1.26
N GLN A 59 -4.30 -7.36 -1.99
CA GLN A 59 -4.37 -7.21 -3.43
C GLN A 59 -3.77 -8.47 -4.07
N ASN A 60 -4.58 -9.28 -4.77
CA ASN A 60 -4.12 -10.52 -5.43
C ASN A 60 -3.34 -11.44 -4.47
N ASN A 61 -2.12 -11.84 -4.85
CA ASN A 61 -1.23 -12.70 -4.07
C ASN A 61 -0.33 -11.93 -3.08
N SER A 62 -0.61 -10.65 -2.82
CA SER A 62 0.12 -9.87 -1.82
C SER A 62 -0.10 -10.40 -0.39
N PRO A 63 0.87 -10.16 0.52
CA PRO A 63 0.63 -10.22 1.95
C PRO A 63 -0.51 -9.26 2.36
N THR A 64 -1.12 -9.49 3.53
CA THR A 64 -2.11 -8.52 4.04
C THR A 64 -1.46 -7.16 4.28
N VAL A 65 -2.26 -6.10 4.24
CA VAL A 65 -1.81 -4.76 4.62
C VAL A 65 -1.15 -4.77 6.02
N GLN A 66 -1.69 -5.53 6.97
CA GLN A 66 -1.09 -5.70 8.30
C GLN A 66 0.31 -6.35 8.25
N LYS A 67 0.53 -7.34 7.38
CA LYS A 67 1.85 -7.96 7.20
C LYS A 67 2.84 -6.98 6.56
N ILE A 68 2.39 -6.21 5.57
CA ILE A 68 3.18 -5.16 4.93
C ILE A 68 3.59 -4.11 5.96
N PHE A 69 2.63 -3.62 6.75
CA PHE A 69 2.90 -2.66 7.81
C PHE A 69 3.91 -3.19 8.82
N THR A 70 3.77 -4.46 9.23
CA THR A 70 4.71 -5.09 10.17
C THR A 70 6.12 -5.18 9.60
N PHE A 71 6.24 -5.51 8.31
CA PHE A 71 7.53 -5.52 7.60
C PHE A 71 8.16 -4.13 7.54
N MET A 72 7.39 -3.11 7.17
CA MET A 72 7.86 -1.72 7.13
C MET A 72 8.21 -1.17 8.52
N LYS A 73 7.52 -1.59 9.59
CA LYS A 73 7.91 -1.22 10.97
C LYS A 73 9.27 -1.80 11.34
N LYS A 74 9.58 -3.02 10.88
CA LYS A 74 10.89 -3.64 11.07
C LYS A 74 11.97 -2.92 10.25
N PHE A 75 11.62 -2.47 9.04
CA PHE A 75 12.53 -1.80 8.11
C PHE A 75 11.94 -0.46 7.63
N PRO A 76 12.08 0.63 8.42
CA PRO A 76 11.42 1.92 8.12
C PRO A 76 11.88 2.61 6.84
N VAL A 77 13.00 2.19 6.25
CA VAL A 77 13.52 2.65 4.94
C VAL A 77 12.75 2.06 3.75
N VAL A 78 11.84 1.09 4.00
CA VAL A 78 10.99 0.50 2.97
C VAL A 78 9.80 1.43 2.71
N PHE A 79 9.55 1.69 1.43
CA PHE A 79 8.39 2.45 0.98
C PHE A 79 7.32 1.52 0.41
N ALA A 80 6.05 1.83 0.66
CA ALA A 80 4.92 1.15 0.04
C ALA A 80 4.42 1.91 -1.19
N THR A 81 4.02 1.18 -2.22
CA THR A 81 3.43 1.72 -3.44
C THR A 81 2.06 1.13 -3.67
N GLY A 82 1.18 1.87 -4.34
CA GLY A 82 -0.19 1.44 -4.52
C GLY A 82 -1.05 2.47 -5.23
N TYR A 83 -2.36 2.32 -5.04
CA TYR A 83 -3.35 3.20 -5.63
C TYR A 83 -4.54 3.45 -4.70
N ALA A 84 -5.19 4.59 -4.92
CA ALA A 84 -6.49 4.92 -4.35
C ALA A 84 -7.59 4.78 -5.41
N VAL A 85 -8.72 4.19 -5.01
CA VAL A 85 -9.91 4.13 -5.84
C VAL A 85 -10.71 5.43 -5.69
N THR A 86 -11.27 5.93 -6.80
CA THR A 86 -12.15 7.10 -6.79
C THR A 86 -13.34 6.92 -5.84
N PRO A 87 -13.75 7.96 -5.08
CA PRO A 87 -14.84 7.87 -4.10
C PRO A 87 -16.20 7.51 -4.70
N LYS A 88 -16.40 7.70 -6.01
CA LYS A 88 -17.65 7.37 -6.68
C LYS A 88 -17.80 5.88 -7.03
N ARG A 89 -16.75 5.07 -6.86
CA ARG A 89 -16.81 3.62 -7.11
C ARG A 89 -17.34 2.87 -5.89
N LYS A 90 -18.09 1.80 -6.14
CA LYS A 90 -18.65 0.93 -5.08
C LYS A 90 -17.57 0.19 -4.28
N ASP A 91 -16.42 -0.06 -4.89
CA ASP A 91 -15.27 -0.70 -4.25
C ASP A 91 -14.22 0.34 -3.81
N TYR A 92 -14.69 1.44 -3.20
CA TYR A 92 -13.82 2.43 -2.57
C TYR A 92 -12.82 1.76 -1.63
N ARG A 93 -11.53 1.96 -1.90
CA ARG A 93 -10.42 1.47 -1.07
C ARG A 93 -9.12 2.19 -1.42
N VAL A 94 -8.15 2.03 -0.53
CA VAL A 94 -6.72 2.18 -0.84
C VAL A 94 -6.13 0.78 -0.90
N SER A 95 -5.28 0.51 -1.88
CA SER A 95 -4.61 -0.78 -2.00
C SER A 95 -3.11 -0.59 -2.10
N ILE A 96 -2.36 -1.41 -1.36
CA ILE A 96 -0.91 -1.53 -1.52
C ILE A 96 -0.65 -2.65 -2.52
N GLU A 97 0.19 -2.39 -3.52
CA GLU A 97 0.50 -3.36 -4.58
C GLU A 97 2.01 -3.62 -4.71
N GLY A 98 2.86 -2.93 -3.98
CA GLY A 98 4.29 -3.14 -4.08
C GLY A 98 5.09 -2.47 -2.97
N LEU A 99 6.35 -2.84 -2.88
CA LEU A 99 7.33 -2.25 -1.97
C LEU A 99 8.56 -1.80 -2.76
N ALA A 100 9.25 -0.77 -2.26
CA ALA A 100 10.49 -0.26 -2.84
C ALA A 100 11.49 0.12 -1.74
N ILE A 101 12.78 -0.02 -2.05
CA ILE A 101 13.91 0.37 -1.20
C ILE A 101 14.89 1.14 -2.08
N ASN A 102 15.36 2.28 -1.61
CA ASN A 102 16.40 3.03 -2.29
C ASN A 102 17.74 2.28 -2.24
N PRO A 103 18.56 2.29 -3.30
CA PRO A 103 19.82 1.56 -3.35
C PRO A 103 20.75 1.79 -2.17
N GLU A 104 20.82 3.04 -1.70
CA GLU A 104 21.68 3.47 -0.60
C GLU A 104 21.28 2.91 0.77
N ASP A 105 20.03 2.47 0.92
CA ASP A 105 19.48 1.95 2.18
C ASP A 105 19.53 0.41 2.24
N VAL A 106 19.98 -0.26 1.17
CA VAL A 106 20.02 -1.72 1.10
C VAL A 106 21.15 -2.28 1.96
N THR A 107 20.77 -3.03 2.99
CA THR A 107 21.68 -3.87 3.79
C THR A 107 21.46 -5.35 3.44
N GLU A 108 22.43 -6.21 3.74
CA GLU A 108 22.30 -7.65 3.52
C GLU A 108 21.11 -8.27 4.29
N GLU A 109 20.85 -7.81 5.53
CA GLU A 109 19.67 -8.26 6.30
C GLU A 109 18.38 -7.86 5.59
N LEU A 110 18.28 -6.59 5.18
CA LEU A 110 17.10 -6.07 4.51
C LEU A 110 16.87 -6.76 3.17
N GLU A 111 17.91 -6.99 2.38
CA GLU A 111 17.84 -7.68 1.10
C GLU A 111 17.29 -9.09 1.26
N ASN A 112 17.84 -9.87 2.20
CA ASN A 112 17.38 -11.23 2.45
C ASN A 112 15.94 -11.26 2.95
N ALA A 113 15.57 -10.35 3.86
CA ALA A 113 14.22 -10.25 4.39
C ALA A 113 13.22 -9.81 3.31
N PHE A 114 13.60 -8.88 2.43
CA PHE A 114 12.77 -8.42 1.32
C PHE A 114 12.53 -9.53 0.32
N LYS A 115 13.58 -10.24 -0.12
CA LYS A 115 13.46 -11.37 -1.06
C LYS A 115 12.54 -12.47 -0.52
N GLU A 116 12.62 -12.77 0.78
CA GLU A 116 11.70 -13.69 1.45
C GLU A 116 10.26 -13.16 1.45
N PHE A 117 10.07 -11.90 1.83
CA PHE A 117 8.76 -11.28 1.93
C PHE A 117 8.06 -11.14 0.56
N SER A 118 8.84 -10.90 -0.50
CA SER A 118 8.35 -10.69 -1.86
C SER A 118 8.30 -11.97 -2.71
N ARG A 119 8.41 -13.17 -2.12
CA ARG A 119 8.41 -14.45 -2.86
C ARG A 119 7.17 -14.69 -3.73
N SER A 120 6.04 -14.09 -3.37
CA SER A 120 4.78 -14.18 -4.12
C SER A 120 4.55 -13.04 -5.10
N ALA A 121 5.52 -12.13 -5.25
CA ALA A 121 5.42 -11.01 -6.19
C ALA A 121 5.56 -11.48 -7.64
N ASP A 122 4.79 -10.86 -8.53
CA ASP A 122 4.84 -11.13 -9.97
C ASP A 122 6.07 -10.47 -10.60
N GLU A 123 6.50 -9.34 -10.03
CA GLU A 123 7.68 -8.59 -10.46
C GLU A 123 8.62 -8.38 -9.29
N LEU A 124 9.92 -8.60 -9.53
CA LEU A 124 11.01 -8.32 -8.61
C LEU A 124 12.15 -7.65 -9.38
N ILE A 125 12.56 -6.46 -8.95
CA ILE A 125 13.64 -5.67 -9.56
C ILE A 125 14.75 -5.50 -8.52
N THR A 126 15.99 -5.84 -8.87
CA THR A 126 17.15 -5.84 -7.94
C THR A 126 18.39 -5.10 -8.47
N GLU A 127 18.43 -4.64 -9.72
CA GLU A 127 19.66 -4.13 -10.35
C GLU A 127 20.00 -2.66 -10.00
N SER A 128 19.02 -1.87 -9.56
CA SER A 128 19.17 -0.42 -9.28
C SER A 128 18.38 0.02 -8.05
N GLY A 129 18.31 -0.88 -7.06
CA GLY A 129 17.42 -0.80 -5.90
C GLY A 129 16.65 -2.11 -5.74
N MET A 130 15.80 -2.20 -4.72
CA MET A 130 14.93 -3.36 -4.55
C MET A 130 13.48 -2.93 -4.65
N ALA A 131 12.75 -3.49 -5.60
CA ALA A 131 11.32 -3.25 -5.72
C ALA A 131 10.57 -4.54 -6.07
N CYS A 132 9.32 -4.64 -5.60
CA CYS A 132 8.43 -5.73 -5.96
C CYS A 132 7.01 -5.22 -6.24
N ARG A 133 6.25 -5.99 -7.02
CA ARG A 133 4.84 -5.72 -7.30
C ARG A 133 4.00 -7.00 -7.34
N TRP A 134 2.80 -6.92 -6.78
CA TRP A 134 1.73 -7.92 -6.86
C TRP A 134 0.62 -7.38 -7.79
N SER A 135 0.38 -8.03 -8.92
CA SER A 135 -0.50 -7.59 -10.01
C SER A 135 -1.64 -8.56 -10.33
#